data_AF-A0A7J6D3N5-F1
#
_entry.id   AF-A0A7J6D3N5-F1
#
_cell.length_a   1.000
_cell.length_b   1.000
_cell.length_c   1.000
_cell.angle_alpha   90.00
_cell.angle_beta   90.00
_cell.angle_gamma   90.00
#
_symmetry.space_group_name_H-M   'P 1'
#
loop_
_entity.id
_entity.type
_entity.pdbx_description
1 polymer ?
#
loop_
_entity_poly.entity_id
_entity_poly.type
_entity_poly.pdbx_seq_one_letter_code
_entity_poly.pdbx_strand_id
1 'polypeptide(L)'
;MHFYRWLRSPSSLLYDPALHRTLLNMMKKIFLQLVAEFKRLGSSVICGNFNRLILCTKKRHIDDAIAYVEYITNSIHSKEIFHSLSITFSRCWEFLLWMDPANYGGVKGKLPSSLLYGEHGNEKKKKKDGEEEDGSEDEDEDEENQGEDEEQDGEDDVEDSIESNWNIMQYLPQTASCQKYFLMIISAYIAAVYHSMKQELRRNAPGATPIKRRGATQASQQSTGDVSALPGLITFSQEYVSSELTQSFFTITQKIQKKVSSTRSVTLPSEMFPVLPGSHLPLNNPALEFIKCVCQVLSLDASIVNQVNKLKRDLLRLVDVGEFSEDAQFCDPCKSYILPEVICHHCNFCRDLDLCKDPAVSQDGSVLPQWFCSNCQAQYDTESIEMALVEALQKKLMSYTLQDLECSKCKGVKEANMPIYCRCAGDFNLTFTTKSFTEQVEVFRNIAAHYNMNFLLETIDWVLSMNA
;
A
#
# COMPACT_ATOMS: atom_id res chain seq x y z
N MET A 1 14.92 10.34 28.88
CA MET A 1 13.48 10.52 29.09
C MET A 1 12.83 10.76 27.73
N HIS A 2 12.09 9.80 27.19
CA HIS A 2 11.32 10.02 25.96
C HIS A 2 9.96 10.62 26.33
N PHE A 3 9.83 11.93 26.15
CA PHE A 3 8.64 12.69 26.57
C PHE A 3 7.33 12.08 26.06
N TYR A 4 7.28 11.68 24.79
CA TYR A 4 6.08 11.08 24.20
C TYR A 4 5.70 9.74 24.85
N ARG A 5 6.69 8.89 25.14
CA ARG A 5 6.47 7.60 25.80
C ARG A 5 5.97 7.79 27.23
N TRP A 6 6.53 8.75 27.96
CA TRP A 6 6.07 9.11 29.29
C TRP A 6 4.60 9.58 29.26
N LEU A 7 4.25 10.46 28.32
CA LEU A 7 2.90 11.00 28.19
C LEU A 7 1.85 9.93 27.86
N ARG A 8 2.21 8.96 27.01
CA ARG A 8 1.29 7.88 26.58
C ARG A 8 1.11 6.78 27.62
N SER A 9 2.16 6.45 28.39
CA SER A 9 2.16 5.25 29.22
C SER A 9 1.32 5.43 30.49
N PRO A 10 0.29 4.58 30.73
CA PRO A 10 -0.54 4.66 31.95
C PRO A 10 0.22 4.40 33.25
N SER A 11 1.34 3.68 33.16
CA SER A 11 2.24 3.40 34.28
C SER A 11 3.15 4.58 34.66
N SER A 12 3.14 5.66 33.88
CA SER A 12 3.95 6.85 34.17
C SER A 12 3.40 7.62 35.36
N LEU A 13 4.30 8.16 36.19
CA LEU A 13 3.92 9.14 37.21
C LEU A 13 3.30 10.37 36.53
N LEU A 14 2.20 10.89 37.11
CA LEU A 14 1.40 12.00 36.58
C LEU A 14 0.80 11.73 35.18
N TYR A 15 0.48 10.47 34.88
CA TYR A 15 -0.26 10.12 33.67
C TYR A 15 -1.63 10.83 33.64
N ASP A 16 -1.87 11.60 32.58
CA ASP A 16 -3.15 12.23 32.30
C ASP A 16 -3.56 11.97 30.83
N PRO A 17 -4.61 11.17 30.58
CA PRO A 17 -5.08 10.90 29.23
C PRO A 17 -5.60 12.15 28.50
N ALA A 18 -6.03 13.20 29.22
CA ALA A 18 -6.47 14.45 28.60
C ALA A 18 -5.31 15.23 27.97
N LEU A 19 -4.14 15.22 28.61
CA LEU A 19 -2.92 15.83 28.04
C LEU A 19 -2.47 15.12 26.77
N HIS A 20 -2.46 13.78 26.80
CA HIS A 20 -2.15 12.96 25.62
C HIS A 20 -3.11 13.25 24.46
N ARG A 21 -4.42 13.26 24.72
CA ARG A 21 -5.44 13.61 23.71
C ARG A 21 -5.26 15.02 23.15
N THR A 22 -4.91 15.98 24.01
CA THR A 22 -4.67 17.37 23.61
C THR A 22 -3.46 17.47 22.68
N LEU A 23 -2.35 16.80 23.02
CA LEU A 23 -1.16 16.75 22.17
C LEU A 23 -1.48 16.12 20.82
N LEU A 24 -2.15 14.96 20.80
CA LEU A 24 -2.55 14.29 19.56
C LEU A 24 -3.41 15.18 18.66
N ASN A 25 -4.36 15.92 19.25
CA ASN A 25 -5.17 16.87 18.51
C ASN A 25 -4.35 18.01 17.91
N MET A 26 -3.34 18.51 18.63
CA MET A 26 -2.42 19.53 18.12
C MET A 26 -1.53 18.97 17.01
N MET A 27 -0.98 17.76 17.17
CA MET A 27 -0.20 17.06 16.14
C MET A 27 -1.01 16.87 14.87
N LYS A 28 -2.28 16.43 14.99
CA LYS A 28 -3.18 16.29 13.84
C LYS A 28 -3.44 17.62 13.14
N LYS A 29 -3.62 18.72 13.90
CA LYS A 29 -3.81 20.06 13.32
C LYS A 29 -2.57 20.52 12.55
N ILE A 30 -1.38 20.39 13.15
CA ILE A 30 -0.11 20.75 12.49
C ILE A 30 0.11 19.89 11.23
N PHE A 31 -0.15 18.59 11.31
CA PHE A 31 -0.02 17.69 10.16
C PHE A 31 -0.97 18.06 9.02
N LEU A 32 -2.24 18.36 9.31
CA LEU A 32 -3.18 18.81 8.29
C LEU A 32 -2.77 20.15 7.67
N GLN A 33 -2.21 21.06 8.48
CA GLN A 33 -1.67 22.33 7.99
C GLN A 33 -0.44 22.11 7.10
N LEU A 34 0.45 21.18 7.46
CA LEU A 34 1.61 20.80 6.64
C LEU A 34 1.15 20.23 5.28
N VAL A 35 0.17 19.32 5.28
CA VAL A 35 -0.42 18.76 4.06
C VAL A 35 -1.04 19.86 3.19
N ALA A 36 -1.72 20.84 3.79
CA ALA A 36 -2.29 21.98 3.06
C ALA A 36 -1.20 22.84 2.40
N GLU A 37 -0.04 23.01 3.04
CA GLU A 37 1.08 23.76 2.49
C GLU A 37 1.75 23.07 1.30
N PHE A 38 1.95 21.74 1.37
CA PHE A 38 2.40 20.97 0.22
C PHE A 38 1.45 21.12 -0.98
N LYS A 39 0.14 21.04 -0.74
CA LYS A 39 -0.88 21.25 -1.77
C LYS A 39 -0.84 22.68 -2.34
N ARG A 40 -0.65 23.69 -1.48
CA ARG A 40 -0.54 25.10 -1.88
C ARG A 40 0.68 25.37 -2.77
N LEU A 41 1.78 24.65 -2.55
CA LEU A 41 3.03 24.75 -3.32
C LEU A 41 3.02 23.89 -4.61
N GLY A 42 1.88 23.27 -4.93
CA GLY A 42 1.66 22.56 -6.20
C GLY A 42 1.83 21.04 -6.15
N SER A 43 2.20 20.46 -5.01
CA SER A 43 2.34 19.01 -4.84
C SER A 43 0.98 18.35 -4.67
N SER A 44 0.77 17.19 -5.28
CA SER A 44 -0.36 16.33 -4.92
C SER A 44 0.07 15.35 -3.83
N VAL A 45 -0.67 15.32 -2.72
CA VAL A 45 -0.38 14.43 -1.59
C VAL A 45 -1.15 13.13 -1.81
N ILE A 46 -0.43 12.03 -2.04
CA ILE A 46 -1.01 10.70 -2.32
C ILE A 46 -1.42 10.03 -1.00
N CYS A 47 -0.47 9.93 -0.06
CA CYS A 47 -0.67 9.28 1.23
C CYS A 47 0.20 9.96 2.28
N GLY A 48 -0.27 10.01 3.53
CA GLY A 48 0.51 10.56 4.63
C GLY A 48 0.06 10.09 6.00
N ASN A 49 1.04 9.82 6.86
CA ASN A 49 0.89 9.67 8.31
C ASN A 49 1.94 10.54 9.02
N PHE A 50 2.02 10.48 10.35
CA PHE A 50 2.96 11.32 11.11
C PHE A 50 4.44 11.02 10.82
N ASN A 51 4.76 9.88 10.19
CA ASN A 51 6.14 9.44 9.98
C ASN A 51 6.56 9.46 8.50
N ARG A 52 5.62 9.49 7.55
CA ARG A 52 5.88 9.41 6.11
C ARG A 52 4.84 10.18 5.32
N LEU A 53 5.29 10.91 4.31
CA LEU A 53 4.44 11.60 3.33
C LEU A 53 4.88 11.19 1.92
N ILE A 54 3.93 10.83 1.06
CA ILE A 54 4.15 10.50 -0.35
C ILE A 54 3.56 11.62 -1.20
N LEU A 55 4.41 12.21 -2.03
CA LEU A 55 4.10 13.37 -2.86
C LEU A 55 4.26 13.03 -4.35
N CYS A 56 3.30 13.46 -5.16
CA CYS A 56 3.45 13.53 -6.60
C CYS A 56 3.91 14.96 -6.96
N THR A 57 5.14 15.07 -7.47
CA THR A 57 5.79 16.34 -7.84
C THR A 57 5.38 16.85 -9.23
N LYS A 58 4.77 15.99 -10.06
CA LYS A 58 4.44 16.26 -11.48
C LYS A 58 5.66 16.61 -12.35
N LYS A 59 6.87 16.35 -11.87
CA LYS A 59 8.12 16.54 -12.63
C LYS A 59 8.39 15.31 -13.49
N ARG A 60 9.04 15.53 -14.64
CA ARG A 60 9.34 14.47 -15.62
C ARG A 60 10.71 13.84 -15.41
N HIS A 61 11.63 14.58 -14.80
CA HIS A 61 12.98 14.12 -14.47
C HIS A 61 13.16 14.04 -12.96
N ILE A 62 14.01 13.11 -12.51
CA ILE A 62 14.27 12.86 -11.09
C ILE A 62 14.98 14.07 -10.47
N ASP A 63 15.96 14.65 -11.15
CA ASP A 63 16.73 15.79 -10.64
C ASP A 63 15.83 17.00 -10.37
N ASP A 64 14.92 17.30 -11.31
CA ASP A 64 13.91 18.35 -11.14
C ASP A 64 12.97 18.07 -9.97
N ALA A 65 12.63 16.80 -9.73
CA ALA A 65 11.77 16.39 -8.62
C ALA A 65 12.49 16.57 -7.28
N ILE A 66 13.75 16.20 -7.19
CA ILE A 66 14.58 16.36 -5.99
C ILE A 66 14.76 17.85 -5.67
N ALA A 67 15.18 18.66 -6.65
CA ALA A 67 15.35 20.10 -6.47
C ALA A 67 14.05 20.79 -6.05
N TYR A 68 12.91 20.33 -6.59
CA TYR A 68 11.58 20.82 -6.18
C TYR A 68 11.24 20.46 -4.73
N VAL A 69 11.53 19.23 -4.29
CA VAL A 69 11.30 18.80 -2.90
C VAL A 69 12.19 19.58 -1.93
N GLU A 70 13.46 19.81 -2.26
CA GLU A 70 14.36 20.63 -1.46
C GLU A 70 13.86 22.08 -1.33
N TYR A 71 13.46 22.69 -2.44
CA TYR A 71 12.89 24.04 -2.45
C TYR A 71 11.64 24.13 -1.56
N ILE A 72 10.71 23.18 -1.68
CA ILE A 72 9.49 23.15 -0.87
C ILE A 72 9.83 22.95 0.60
N THR A 73 10.75 22.05 0.90
CA THR A 73 11.16 21.76 2.29
C THR A 73 11.73 23.02 2.94
N ASN A 74 12.64 23.73 2.26
CA ASN A 74 13.18 25.00 2.71
C ASN A 74 12.08 26.08 2.89
N SER A 75 11.12 26.12 1.96
CA SER A 75 9.98 27.05 2.04
C SER A 75 9.07 26.75 3.24
N ILE A 76 8.87 25.48 3.58
CA ILE A 76 8.09 25.06 4.75
C ILE A 76 8.84 25.42 6.05
N HIS A 77 10.14 25.15 6.13
CA HIS A 77 10.98 25.50 7.29
C HIS A 77 11.05 27.01 7.56
N SER A 78 10.85 27.86 6.54
CA SER A 78 10.79 29.32 6.71
C SER A 78 9.59 29.79 7.54
N LYS A 79 8.57 28.95 7.72
CA LYS A 79 7.38 29.28 8.52
C LYS A 79 7.59 28.90 9.98
N GLU A 80 7.38 29.84 10.88
CA GLU A 80 7.59 29.65 12.33
C GLU A 80 6.85 28.42 12.89
N ILE A 81 5.63 28.15 12.41
CA ILE A 81 4.81 27.01 12.82
C ILE A 81 5.43 25.63 12.53
N PHE A 82 6.37 25.54 11.58
CA PHE A 82 7.05 24.30 11.19
C PHE A 82 8.53 24.32 11.52
N HIS A 83 9.01 25.34 12.24
CA HIS A 83 10.43 25.52 12.53
C HIS A 83 11.05 24.30 13.25
N SER A 84 10.29 23.65 14.13
CA SER A 84 10.73 22.47 14.89
C SER A 84 10.50 21.14 14.17
N LEU A 85 9.90 21.12 12.98
CA LEU A 85 9.74 19.90 12.20
C LEU A 85 11.03 19.59 11.48
N SER A 86 11.38 18.30 11.39
CA SER A 86 12.46 17.79 10.54
C SER A 86 11.83 17.02 9.40
N ILE A 87 12.10 17.44 8.16
CA ILE A 87 11.60 16.78 6.95
C ILE A 87 12.81 16.40 6.11
N THR A 88 12.96 15.11 5.84
CA THR A 88 14.03 14.59 5.00
C THR A 88 13.46 13.80 3.83
N PHE A 89 14.11 13.93 2.68
CA PHE A 89 13.83 13.06 1.54
C PHE A 89 14.32 11.64 1.84
N SER A 90 13.52 10.63 1.48
CA SER A 90 13.84 9.22 1.74
C SER A 90 14.03 8.41 0.46
N ARG A 91 13.06 8.45 -0.46
CA ARG A 91 13.09 7.68 -1.71
C ARG A 91 12.21 8.34 -2.77
N CYS A 92 12.50 8.07 -4.03
CA CYS A 92 11.69 8.48 -5.17
C CYS A 92 11.19 7.26 -5.96
N TRP A 93 10.03 7.43 -6.56
CA TRP A 93 9.45 6.50 -7.51
C TRP A 93 9.33 7.22 -8.84
N GLU A 94 9.83 6.63 -9.92
CA GLU A 94 9.63 7.17 -11.27
C GLU A 94 8.24 6.79 -11.80
N PHE A 95 7.78 5.59 -11.45
CA PHE A 95 6.44 5.10 -11.75
C PHE A 95 5.90 4.35 -10.54
N LEU A 96 4.64 4.60 -10.18
CA LEU A 96 4.01 4.01 -8.99
C LEU A 96 2.53 3.74 -9.24
N LEU A 97 2.14 2.48 -9.16
CA LEU A 97 0.77 2.05 -8.93
C LEU A 97 0.54 1.98 -7.43
N TRP A 98 -0.40 2.79 -6.94
CA TRP A 98 -0.67 2.95 -5.52
C TRP A 98 -2.14 2.69 -5.22
N MET A 99 -2.44 1.70 -4.37
CA MET A 99 -3.78 1.44 -3.86
C MET A 99 -3.91 1.87 -2.41
N ASP A 100 -3.05 1.33 -1.54
CA ASP A 100 -3.00 1.66 -0.11
C ASP A 100 -1.57 1.42 0.44
N PRO A 101 -1.28 1.72 1.73
CA PRO A 101 0.05 1.52 2.30
C PRO A 101 0.62 0.10 2.22
N ALA A 102 -0.23 -0.92 2.04
CA ALA A 102 0.16 -2.33 1.96
C ALA A 102 0.02 -2.92 0.55
N ASN A 103 -0.47 -2.14 -0.41
CA ASN A 103 -0.76 -2.54 -1.78
C ASN A 103 -0.25 -1.46 -2.75
N TYR A 104 1.00 -1.63 -3.20
CA TYR A 104 1.65 -0.76 -4.17
C TYR A 104 2.70 -1.52 -4.99
N GLY A 105 2.99 -1.01 -6.18
CA GLY A 105 4.08 -1.53 -7.00
C GLY A 105 4.58 -0.46 -7.97
N GLY A 106 5.88 -0.44 -8.23
CA GLY A 106 6.45 0.62 -9.05
C GLY A 106 7.94 0.46 -9.30
N VAL A 107 8.48 1.37 -10.12
CA VAL A 107 9.91 1.44 -10.43
C VAL A 107 10.56 2.51 -9.56
N LYS A 108 11.58 2.10 -8.81
CA LYS A 108 12.38 3.03 -7.99
C LYS A 108 13.19 3.96 -8.87
N GLY A 109 13.26 5.23 -8.47
CA GLY A 109 14.18 6.16 -9.11
C GLY A 109 15.62 5.90 -8.67
N LYS A 110 16.55 5.92 -9.61
CA LYS A 110 17.99 5.87 -9.30
C LYS A 110 18.40 7.21 -8.69
N LEU A 111 18.87 7.18 -7.45
CA LEU A 111 19.34 8.39 -6.75
C LEU A 111 20.79 8.70 -7.14
N PRO A 112 21.15 9.98 -7.32
CA PRO A 112 22.55 10.38 -7.47
C PRO A 112 23.36 9.92 -6.25
N SER A 113 24.57 9.42 -6.46
CA SER A 113 25.45 8.85 -5.44
C SER A 113 25.74 9.79 -4.25
N SER A 114 25.48 11.10 -4.40
CA SER A 114 25.64 12.12 -3.36
C SER A 114 24.55 12.09 -2.27
N LEU A 115 23.40 11.44 -2.50
CA LEU A 115 22.28 11.35 -1.53
C LEU A 115 22.23 10.01 -0.76
N LEU A 116 23.10 9.06 -1.09
CA LEU A 116 23.19 7.75 -0.42
C LEU A 116 24.10 7.83 0.82
N TYR A 117 23.71 8.61 1.83
CA TYR A 117 24.27 8.45 3.17
C TYR A 117 23.30 7.64 4.03
N GLY A 118 23.53 6.33 4.15
CA GLY A 118 23.01 5.56 5.30
C GLY A 118 22.23 4.26 5.03
N GLU A 119 22.33 3.61 3.87
CA GLU A 119 21.93 2.20 3.78
C GLU A 119 23.18 1.29 3.80
N HIS A 120 23.27 0.48 4.84
CA HIS A 120 24.39 -0.41 5.13
C HIS A 120 24.67 -1.37 3.98
N GLY A 121 25.96 -1.53 3.69
CA GLY A 121 26.47 -2.35 2.61
C GLY A 121 26.21 -3.83 2.82
N ASN A 122 25.92 -4.50 1.72
CA ASN A 122 26.34 -5.87 1.49
C ASN A 122 26.30 -6.19 -0.01
N GLU A 123 27.13 -5.52 -0.81
CA GLU A 123 27.42 -6.01 -2.15
C GLU A 123 28.72 -6.80 -2.13
N LYS A 124 28.55 -8.09 -2.42
CA LYS A 124 29.56 -9.13 -2.52
C LYS A 124 30.67 -8.68 -3.48
N LYS A 125 31.83 -8.31 -2.94
CA LYS A 125 33.10 -8.39 -3.66
C LYS A 125 33.34 -9.85 -4.05
N LYS A 126 33.02 -10.20 -5.30
CA LYS A 126 33.60 -11.37 -5.98
C LYS A 126 35.09 -11.08 -6.15
N LYS A 127 35.90 -11.61 -5.24
CA LYS A 127 37.35 -11.80 -5.45
C LYS A 127 37.52 -12.70 -6.68
N LYS A 128 38.25 -12.20 -7.67
CA LYS A 128 38.92 -13.02 -8.68
C LYS A 128 40.40 -12.92 -8.34
N ASP A 129 40.96 -14.01 -7.85
CA ASP A 129 42.38 -14.16 -7.53
C ASP A 129 43.22 -14.33 -8.82
N GLY A 130 44.48 -13.89 -8.73
CA GLY A 130 45.61 -14.20 -9.61
C GLY A 130 45.93 -13.11 -10.65
N GLU A 131 47.14 -12.62 -10.85
CA GLU A 131 48.50 -12.93 -10.35
C GLU A 131 49.34 -11.63 -10.50
N GLU A 132 50.39 -11.49 -9.69
CA GLU A 132 51.39 -10.41 -9.73
C GLU A 132 52.32 -10.59 -10.94
N GLU A 133 52.73 -9.49 -11.59
CA GLU A 133 54.15 -9.19 -11.86
C GLU A 133 54.33 -7.81 -12.56
N ASP A 134 55.08 -6.96 -11.86
CA ASP A 134 56.22 -6.15 -12.31
C ASP A 134 56.11 -5.01 -13.36
N GLY A 135 56.71 -3.87 -13.00
CA GLY A 135 57.58 -3.12 -13.93
C GLY A 135 57.12 -1.78 -14.52
N SER A 136 57.85 -0.73 -14.12
CA SER A 136 58.28 0.47 -14.87
C SER A 136 57.36 1.69 -15.09
N GLU A 137 57.97 2.82 -14.71
CA GLU A 137 57.74 4.21 -15.09
C GLU A 137 57.84 4.40 -16.63
N ASP A 138 57.01 5.27 -17.21
CA ASP A 138 57.46 6.46 -17.96
C ASP A 138 56.32 7.17 -18.70
N GLU A 139 56.60 8.43 -18.99
CA GLU A 139 55.75 9.53 -19.44
C GLU A 139 55.30 9.42 -20.92
N ASP A 140 54.29 10.24 -21.22
CA ASP A 140 54.05 10.94 -22.49
C ASP A 140 53.07 10.40 -23.58
N GLU A 141 52.27 11.38 -24.00
CA GLU A 141 51.64 11.62 -25.31
C GLU A 141 50.27 10.98 -25.66
N ASP A 142 49.24 11.82 -25.50
CA ASP A 142 48.23 12.19 -26.51
C ASP A 142 47.87 11.14 -27.58
N GLU A 143 46.70 10.52 -27.43
CA GLU A 143 45.85 10.19 -28.57
C GLU A 143 44.39 10.58 -28.28
N GLU A 144 43.89 11.49 -29.13
CA GLU A 144 42.47 11.73 -29.33
C GLU A 144 41.77 10.40 -29.59
N ASN A 145 40.82 10.02 -28.74
CA ASN A 145 39.78 9.08 -29.16
C ASN A 145 38.40 9.58 -28.76
N GLN A 146 37.63 9.89 -29.79
CA GLN A 146 36.19 10.10 -29.74
C GLN A 146 35.54 8.80 -29.28
N GLY A 147 35.21 8.73 -28.00
CA GLY A 147 34.27 7.74 -27.46
C GLY A 147 32.94 8.42 -27.29
N GLU A 148 32.05 8.23 -28.26
CA GLU A 148 30.62 8.33 -28.02
C GLU A 148 30.32 7.41 -26.84
N ASP A 149 29.97 7.96 -25.68
CA ASP A 149 29.35 7.18 -24.60
C ASP A 149 27.99 6.74 -25.13
N GLU A 150 28.00 5.65 -25.90
CA GLU A 150 26.84 4.84 -26.16
C GLU A 150 26.26 4.48 -24.78
N GLU A 151 25.18 5.17 -24.40
CA GLU A 151 24.24 4.68 -23.39
C GLU A 151 23.73 3.33 -23.88
N GLN A 152 24.50 2.28 -23.62
CA GLN A 152 24.13 0.91 -23.92
C GLN A 152 22.92 0.60 -23.02
N ASP A 153 21.75 0.66 -23.65
CA ASP A 153 20.42 0.47 -23.06
C ASP A 153 20.40 -0.78 -22.17
N GLY A 154 20.40 -0.57 -20.86
CA GLY A 154 20.11 -1.61 -19.88
C GLY A 154 18.61 -1.92 -19.85
N GLU A 155 18.09 -2.58 -20.90
CA GLU A 155 16.75 -3.18 -20.86
C GLU A 155 16.64 -4.24 -19.74
N ASP A 156 17.76 -4.87 -19.38
CA ASP A 156 17.85 -5.90 -18.32
C ASP A 156 17.81 -5.33 -16.87
N ASP A 157 17.90 -4.01 -16.67
CA ASP A 157 18.06 -3.40 -15.32
C ASP A 157 16.73 -2.89 -14.71
N VAL A 158 15.65 -2.88 -15.50
CA VAL A 158 14.34 -2.36 -15.06
C VAL A 158 13.58 -3.38 -14.22
N GLU A 159 13.59 -4.66 -14.59
CA GLU A 159 12.89 -5.71 -13.84
C GLU A 159 13.42 -5.83 -12.41
N ASP A 160 14.73 -5.73 -12.22
CA ASP A 160 15.39 -5.75 -10.91
C ASP A 160 15.10 -4.48 -10.07
N SER A 161 14.67 -3.38 -10.72
CA SER A 161 14.31 -2.12 -10.08
C SER A 161 12.83 -2.03 -9.66
N ILE A 162 12.00 -3.03 -10.00
CA ILE A 162 10.58 -3.06 -9.64
C ILE A 162 10.43 -3.52 -8.18
N GLU A 163 9.92 -2.63 -7.32
CA GLU A 163 9.43 -3.04 -6.00
C GLU A 163 7.93 -3.33 -6.09
N SER A 164 7.52 -4.49 -5.57
CA SER A 164 6.13 -4.94 -5.52
C SER A 164 5.78 -5.35 -4.09
N ASN A 165 4.81 -4.66 -3.50
CA ASN A 165 4.27 -4.96 -2.19
C ASN A 165 2.75 -5.07 -2.27
N TRP A 166 2.23 -6.29 -2.33
CA TRP A 166 0.80 -6.55 -2.56
C TRP A 166 0.24 -7.45 -1.46
N ASN A 167 -0.35 -6.88 -0.41
CA ASN A 167 -1.05 -7.64 0.63
C ASN A 167 -2.22 -8.46 0.05
N ILE A 168 -3.00 -7.91 -0.89
CA ILE A 168 -4.12 -8.63 -1.53
C ILE A 168 -3.66 -9.92 -2.24
N MET A 169 -2.42 -9.97 -2.73
CA MET A 169 -1.86 -11.16 -3.36
C MET A 169 -1.65 -12.27 -2.35
N GLN A 170 -1.31 -11.95 -1.09
CA GLN A 170 -1.04 -12.94 -0.05
C GLN A 170 -2.28 -13.78 0.28
N TYR A 171 -3.49 -13.24 0.04
CA TYR A 171 -4.76 -13.94 0.20
C TYR A 171 -5.09 -14.88 -0.96
N LEU A 172 -4.34 -14.85 -2.07
CA LEU A 172 -4.51 -15.82 -3.15
C LEU A 172 -3.81 -17.14 -2.79
N PRO A 173 -4.32 -18.30 -3.26
CA PRO A 173 -3.69 -19.59 -3.03
C PRO A 173 -2.27 -19.66 -3.60
N GLN A 174 -1.35 -20.29 -2.86
CA GLN A 174 -0.04 -20.66 -3.41
C GLN A 174 -0.18 -21.81 -4.42
N THR A 175 -1.19 -22.67 -4.25
CA THR A 175 -1.54 -23.73 -5.19
C THR A 175 -1.85 -23.14 -6.57
N ALA A 176 -1.56 -23.91 -7.62
CA ALA A 176 -1.66 -23.49 -9.00
C ALA A 176 -0.84 -22.22 -9.36
N SER A 177 0.06 -21.79 -8.47
CA SER A 177 0.94 -20.64 -8.65
C SER A 177 0.21 -19.29 -8.79
N CYS A 178 -0.96 -19.12 -8.16
CA CYS A 178 -1.77 -17.90 -8.32
C CYS A 178 -1.01 -16.63 -7.92
N GLN A 179 -0.29 -16.65 -6.79
CA GLN A 179 0.53 -15.51 -6.34
C GLN A 179 1.64 -15.15 -7.34
N LYS A 180 2.35 -16.15 -7.87
CA LYS A 180 3.41 -15.92 -8.88
C LYS A 180 2.83 -15.34 -10.17
N TYR A 181 1.69 -15.87 -10.62
CA TYR A 181 1.02 -15.35 -11.80
C TYR A 181 0.49 -13.93 -11.60
N PHE A 182 0.06 -13.59 -10.38
CA PHE A 182 -0.37 -12.24 -10.04
C PHE A 182 0.79 -11.26 -10.21
N LEU A 183 1.95 -11.54 -9.60
CA LEU A 183 3.15 -10.72 -9.76
C LEU A 183 3.57 -10.61 -11.22
N MET A 184 3.56 -11.72 -11.96
CA MET A 184 3.96 -11.73 -13.36
C MET A 184 3.10 -10.79 -14.22
N ILE A 185 1.78 -10.78 -14.05
CA ILE A 185 0.89 -9.89 -14.82
C ILE A 185 1.11 -8.42 -14.42
N ILE A 186 1.15 -8.14 -13.11
CA ILE A 186 1.28 -6.77 -12.61
C ILE A 186 2.65 -6.17 -12.93
N SER A 187 3.73 -6.93 -12.71
CA SER A 187 5.09 -6.49 -13.05
C SER A 187 5.26 -6.30 -14.56
N ALA A 188 4.70 -7.19 -15.40
CA ALA A 188 4.74 -7.02 -16.85
C ALA A 188 4.03 -5.73 -17.29
N TYR A 189 2.87 -5.41 -16.69
CA TYR A 189 2.19 -4.15 -16.96
C TYR A 189 3.02 -2.93 -16.52
N ILE A 190 3.56 -2.95 -15.30
CA ILE A 190 4.41 -1.88 -14.77
C ILE A 190 5.61 -1.65 -15.68
N ALA A 191 6.33 -2.71 -16.06
CA ALA A 191 7.49 -2.64 -16.92
C ALA A 191 7.13 -2.06 -18.30
N ALA A 192 6.11 -2.62 -18.97
CA ALA A 192 5.70 -2.18 -20.31
C ALA A 192 5.31 -0.70 -20.35
N VAL A 193 4.48 -0.25 -19.39
CA VAL A 193 4.05 1.16 -19.31
C VAL A 193 5.23 2.07 -19.00
N TYR A 194 6.11 1.65 -18.09
CA TYR A 194 7.30 2.41 -17.73
C TYR A 194 8.29 2.56 -18.90
N HIS A 195 8.56 1.49 -19.65
CA HIS A 195 9.41 1.55 -20.85
C HIS A 195 8.81 2.49 -21.91
N SER A 196 7.50 2.38 -22.17
CA SER A 196 6.80 3.28 -23.09
C SER A 196 6.89 4.74 -22.63
N MET A 197 6.70 4.99 -21.34
CA MET A 197 6.85 6.32 -20.74
C MET A 197 8.26 6.87 -20.98
N LYS A 198 9.31 6.09 -20.67
CA LYS A 198 10.70 6.50 -20.91
C LYS A 198 10.99 6.79 -22.38
N GLN A 199 10.48 5.96 -23.28
CA GLN A 199 10.66 6.15 -24.72
C GLN A 199 9.98 7.44 -25.21
N GLU A 200 8.78 7.75 -24.71
CA GLU A 200 8.10 9.00 -25.06
C GLU A 200 8.79 10.24 -24.50
N LEU A 201 9.37 10.16 -23.29
CA LEU A 201 10.19 11.24 -22.75
C LEU A 201 11.42 11.48 -23.63
N ARG A 202 12.13 10.42 -24.05
CA ARG A 202 13.28 10.50 -24.96
C ARG A 202 12.88 11.14 -26.31
N ARG A 203 11.76 10.74 -26.91
CA ARG A 203 11.26 11.30 -28.18
C ARG A 203 10.89 12.79 -28.09
N ASN A 204 10.40 13.24 -26.94
CA ASN A 204 9.98 14.62 -26.72
C ASN A 204 11.10 15.51 -26.13
N ALA A 205 12.33 14.99 -26.01
CA ALA A 205 13.46 15.76 -25.52
C ALA A 205 13.75 16.98 -26.43
N PRO A 206 14.07 18.16 -25.86
CA PRO A 206 14.46 19.32 -26.64
C PRO A 206 15.65 18.98 -27.56
N GLY A 207 15.48 19.18 -28.87
CA GLY A 207 16.49 18.85 -29.90
C GLY A 207 16.15 17.63 -30.77
N ALA A 208 15.15 16.82 -30.42
CA ALA A 208 14.79 15.59 -31.14
C ALA A 208 13.69 15.74 -32.22
N THR A 209 13.27 16.97 -32.56
CA THR A 209 12.24 17.20 -33.59
C THR A 209 12.87 17.31 -34.99
N PRO A 210 12.49 16.48 -35.98
CA PRO A 210 12.83 16.74 -37.37
C PRO A 210 12.17 18.04 -37.81
N ILE A 211 12.91 18.92 -38.48
CA ILE A 211 12.40 20.17 -39.06
C ILE A 211 11.31 19.84 -40.08
N LYS A 212 10.03 19.84 -39.68
CA LYS A 212 8.92 19.87 -40.63
C LYS A 212 8.67 21.30 -41.08
N ARG A 213 8.87 21.57 -42.38
CA ARG A 213 8.48 22.83 -43.03
C ARG A 213 6.99 23.11 -42.76
N ARG A 214 6.69 24.29 -42.23
CA ARG A 214 5.34 24.79 -41.90
C ARG A 214 4.39 24.69 -43.10
N GLY A 215 3.34 23.88 -42.95
CA GLY A 215 2.07 24.04 -43.65
C GLY A 215 1.01 24.49 -42.65
N ALA A 216 0.33 25.60 -42.93
CA ALA A 216 -0.66 26.19 -42.04
C ALA A 216 -1.90 25.31 -41.92
N THR A 217 -2.25 24.88 -40.72
CA THR A 217 -3.61 24.43 -40.38
C THR A 217 -3.86 24.72 -38.90
N GLN A 218 -4.98 25.38 -38.64
CA GLN A 218 -5.44 25.78 -37.32
C GLN A 218 -5.86 24.54 -36.51
N ALA A 219 -5.24 24.31 -35.36
CA ALA A 219 -5.72 23.35 -34.36
C ALA A 219 -6.48 24.11 -33.27
N SER A 220 -7.75 23.76 -33.08
CA SER A 220 -8.61 24.33 -32.03
C SER A 220 -8.13 23.90 -30.65
N GLN A 221 -8.05 24.86 -29.74
CA GLN A 221 -7.82 24.63 -28.31
C GLN A 221 -8.94 23.75 -27.74
N GLN A 222 -8.60 22.54 -27.30
CA GLN A 222 -9.43 21.74 -26.41
C GLN A 222 -8.99 21.93 -24.96
N SER A 223 -10.01 21.85 -24.10
CA SER A 223 -10.03 22.20 -22.68
C SER A 223 -9.04 21.42 -21.81
N THR A 224 -8.57 22.12 -20.79
CA THR A 224 -7.73 21.68 -19.68
C THR A 224 -8.33 20.50 -18.89
N GLY A 225 -7.82 19.30 -19.13
CA GLY A 225 -7.89 18.12 -18.25
C GLY A 225 -6.47 17.69 -17.87
N ASP A 226 -6.29 17.02 -16.73
CA ASP A 226 -5.02 16.71 -16.05
C ASP A 226 -3.80 16.48 -16.98
N VAL A 227 -2.84 17.42 -16.92
CA VAL A 227 -1.70 17.55 -17.84
C VAL A 227 -0.51 16.68 -17.44
N SER A 228 -0.71 15.41 -17.08
CA SER A 228 0.42 14.52 -16.72
C SER A 228 0.67 13.36 -17.69
N ALA A 229 -0.34 12.82 -18.35
CA ALA A 229 -0.19 11.69 -19.25
C ALA A 229 -0.05 12.15 -20.71
N LEU A 230 1.01 11.72 -21.38
CA LEU A 230 1.19 11.93 -22.81
C LEU A 230 0.16 11.09 -23.59
N PRO A 231 -0.50 11.64 -24.63
CA PRO A 231 -1.52 10.89 -25.37
C PRO A 231 -1.06 9.57 -25.97
N GLY A 232 0.22 9.46 -26.36
CA GLY A 232 0.76 8.21 -26.91
C GLY A 232 0.95 7.13 -25.83
N LEU A 233 1.37 7.49 -24.61
CA LEU A 233 1.40 6.57 -23.46
C LEU A 233 0.01 5.99 -23.14
N ILE A 234 -1.03 6.83 -23.16
CA ILE A 234 -2.42 6.37 -22.96
C ILE A 234 -2.79 5.35 -24.04
N THR A 235 -2.50 5.66 -25.30
CA THR A 235 -2.82 4.79 -26.43
C THR A 235 -2.09 3.46 -26.33
N PHE A 236 -0.79 3.49 -26.02
CA PHE A 236 0.02 2.30 -25.80
C PHE A 236 -0.54 1.42 -24.68
N SER A 237 -0.85 2.02 -23.52
CA SER A 237 -1.35 1.28 -22.36
C SER A 237 -2.69 0.59 -22.67
N GLN A 238 -3.58 1.29 -23.37
CA GLN A 238 -4.86 0.73 -23.82
C GLN A 238 -4.70 -0.41 -24.82
N GLU A 239 -3.77 -0.29 -25.78
CA GLU A 239 -3.50 -1.32 -26.77
C GLU A 239 -2.86 -2.55 -26.14
N TYR A 240 -1.83 -2.37 -25.31
CA TYR A 240 -1.14 -3.45 -24.59
C TYR A 240 -2.10 -4.28 -23.72
N VAL A 241 -3.00 -3.60 -22.99
CA VAL A 241 -4.04 -4.29 -22.20
C VAL A 241 -5.00 -5.06 -23.11
N SER A 242 -5.41 -4.47 -24.22
CA SER A 242 -6.40 -5.08 -25.14
C SER A 242 -5.85 -6.24 -25.95
N SER A 243 -4.53 -6.36 -26.11
CA SER A 243 -3.87 -7.38 -26.92
C SER A 243 -3.07 -8.35 -26.05
N GLU A 244 -1.80 -8.07 -25.79
CA GLU A 244 -0.83 -8.97 -25.19
C GLU A 244 -1.21 -9.38 -23.76
N LEU A 245 -1.57 -8.40 -22.92
CA LEU A 245 -1.93 -8.66 -21.53
C LEU A 245 -3.20 -9.51 -21.44
N THR A 246 -4.19 -9.21 -22.29
CA THR A 246 -5.43 -9.98 -22.40
C THR A 246 -5.13 -11.45 -22.71
N GLN A 247 -4.33 -11.73 -23.74
CA GLN A 247 -3.98 -13.12 -24.11
C GLN A 247 -3.24 -13.86 -22.99
N SER A 248 -2.28 -13.19 -22.35
CA SER A 248 -1.54 -13.74 -21.21
C SER A 248 -2.47 -14.08 -20.04
N PHE A 249 -3.37 -13.15 -19.67
CA PHE A 249 -4.31 -13.32 -18.56
C PHE A 249 -5.32 -14.44 -18.83
N PHE A 250 -5.86 -14.57 -20.04
CA PHE A 250 -6.70 -15.70 -20.43
C PHE A 250 -5.97 -17.04 -20.28
N THR A 251 -4.75 -17.13 -20.79
CA THR A 251 -3.93 -18.35 -20.73
C THR A 251 -3.65 -18.77 -19.29
N ILE A 252 -3.31 -17.81 -18.43
CA ILE A 252 -3.05 -18.04 -17.01
C ILE A 252 -4.33 -18.49 -16.29
N THR A 253 -5.45 -17.80 -16.51
CA THR A 253 -6.73 -18.14 -15.89
C THR A 253 -7.17 -19.56 -16.24
N GLN A 254 -7.01 -19.97 -17.51
CA GLN A 254 -7.26 -21.35 -17.93
C GLN A 254 -6.32 -22.36 -17.26
N LYS A 255 -5.03 -22.01 -17.07
CA LYS A 255 -4.07 -22.86 -16.34
C LYS A 255 -4.48 -23.04 -14.88
N ILE A 256 -4.93 -21.98 -14.21
CA ILE A 256 -5.43 -22.04 -12.84
C ILE A 256 -6.69 -22.93 -12.80
N GLN A 257 -7.67 -22.67 -13.66
CA GLN A 257 -8.91 -23.45 -13.71
C GLN A 257 -8.64 -24.95 -13.92
N LYS A 258 -7.75 -25.32 -14.85
CA LYS A 258 -7.37 -26.72 -15.09
C LYS A 258 -6.74 -27.41 -13.88
N LYS A 259 -5.93 -26.69 -13.09
CA LYS A 259 -5.28 -27.24 -11.89
C LYS A 259 -6.22 -27.34 -10.68
N VAL A 260 -7.27 -26.52 -10.64
CA VAL A 260 -8.15 -26.35 -9.46
C VAL A 260 -9.53 -27.02 -9.65
N SER A 261 -9.87 -27.44 -10.88
CA SER A 261 -11.19 -28.01 -11.22
C SER A 261 -11.59 -29.28 -10.44
N SER A 262 -10.66 -29.93 -9.73
CA SER A 262 -10.93 -31.12 -8.92
C SER A 262 -11.60 -30.83 -7.56
N THR A 263 -11.69 -29.57 -7.13
CA THR A 263 -12.10 -29.19 -5.75
C THR A 263 -13.29 -28.22 -5.70
N ARG A 264 -14.32 -28.42 -6.55
CA ARG A 264 -15.53 -27.57 -6.55
C ARG A 264 -16.51 -27.97 -5.42
N SER A 265 -16.30 -27.45 -4.22
CA SER A 265 -17.37 -27.35 -3.20
C SER A 265 -17.90 -25.92 -3.20
N VAL A 266 -19.19 -25.74 -3.47
CA VAL A 266 -19.83 -24.41 -3.61
C VAL A 266 -20.09 -23.75 -2.26
N THR A 267 -20.17 -24.53 -1.18
CA THR A 267 -20.71 -24.08 0.12
C THR A 267 -19.69 -24.00 1.25
N LEU A 268 -18.46 -24.50 1.07
CA LEU A 268 -17.42 -24.47 2.09
C LEU A 268 -16.24 -23.61 1.63
N PRO A 269 -15.62 -22.80 2.50
CA PRO A 269 -14.35 -22.15 2.21
C PRO A 269 -13.35 -23.19 1.72
N SER A 270 -12.68 -22.90 0.61
CA SER A 270 -11.71 -23.83 0.07
C SER A 270 -10.46 -23.80 0.97
N GLU A 271 -10.03 -24.96 1.46
CA GLU A 271 -8.77 -25.13 2.22
C GLU A 271 -7.53 -24.65 1.43
N MET A 272 -7.69 -24.39 0.14
CA MET A 272 -6.64 -23.87 -0.73
C MET A 272 -6.30 -22.40 -0.43
N PHE A 273 -7.21 -21.63 0.16
CA PHE A 273 -6.95 -20.23 0.50
C PHE A 273 -6.27 -20.12 1.86
N PRO A 274 -5.24 -19.28 1.99
CA PRO A 274 -4.59 -19.04 3.27
C PRO A 274 -5.54 -18.28 4.20
N VAL A 275 -5.56 -18.69 5.48
CA VAL A 275 -6.25 -17.96 6.55
C VAL A 275 -5.25 -17.05 7.24
N LEU A 276 -5.22 -15.80 6.79
CA LEU A 276 -4.41 -14.71 7.35
C LEU A 276 -5.20 -13.90 8.41
N PRO A 277 -4.54 -13.05 9.23
CA PRO A 277 -5.19 -12.32 10.33
C PRO A 277 -6.40 -11.47 9.91
N GLY A 278 -6.38 -10.89 8.71
CA GLY A 278 -7.46 -10.06 8.18
C GLY A 278 -8.55 -10.83 7.43
N SER A 279 -8.47 -12.16 7.35
CA SER A 279 -9.40 -12.98 6.56
C SER A 279 -10.82 -12.88 7.08
N HIS A 280 -11.77 -12.58 6.20
CA HIS A 280 -13.19 -12.53 6.57
C HIS A 280 -14.13 -12.92 5.43
N LEU A 281 -13.61 -13.08 4.21
CA LEU A 281 -14.38 -13.48 3.04
C LEU A 281 -14.36 -15.01 2.89
N PRO A 282 -15.51 -15.64 2.59
CA PRO A 282 -15.58 -17.07 2.32
C PRO A 282 -15.12 -17.38 0.88
N LEU A 283 -13.80 -17.36 0.66
CA LEU A 283 -13.22 -17.58 -0.68
C LEU A 283 -13.29 -19.06 -1.09
N ASN A 284 -13.85 -19.34 -2.27
CA ASN A 284 -14.07 -20.71 -2.77
C ASN A 284 -13.52 -20.97 -4.19
N ASN A 285 -13.34 -19.93 -5.01
CA ASN A 285 -12.94 -20.05 -6.41
C ASN A 285 -11.61 -19.31 -6.70
N PRO A 286 -10.46 -20.01 -6.70
CA PRO A 286 -9.15 -19.41 -6.95
C PRO A 286 -9.03 -18.64 -8.26
N ALA A 287 -9.68 -19.10 -9.33
CA ALA A 287 -9.64 -18.41 -10.63
C ALA A 287 -10.43 -17.10 -10.58
N LEU A 288 -11.60 -17.09 -9.93
CA LEU A 288 -12.41 -15.89 -9.75
C LEU A 288 -11.70 -14.84 -8.90
N GLU A 289 -11.15 -15.23 -7.76
CA GLU A 289 -10.44 -14.29 -6.87
C GLU A 289 -9.16 -13.77 -7.52
N PHE A 290 -8.45 -14.61 -8.27
CA PHE A 290 -7.32 -14.18 -9.10
C PHE A 290 -7.74 -13.10 -10.11
N ILE A 291 -8.85 -13.32 -10.83
CA ILE A 291 -9.38 -12.33 -11.78
C ILE A 291 -9.69 -11.01 -11.08
N LYS A 292 -10.42 -11.05 -9.96
CA LYS A 292 -10.81 -9.87 -9.20
C LYS A 292 -9.61 -9.07 -8.72
N CYS A 293 -8.63 -9.71 -8.08
CA CYS A 293 -7.43 -9.05 -7.55
C CYS A 293 -6.62 -8.36 -8.65
N VAL A 294 -6.33 -9.06 -9.76
CA VAL A 294 -5.54 -8.49 -10.87
C VAL A 294 -6.30 -7.34 -11.54
N CYS A 295 -7.59 -7.52 -11.85
CA CYS A 295 -8.39 -6.45 -12.45
C CYS A 295 -8.52 -5.24 -11.53
N GLN A 296 -8.60 -5.43 -10.21
CA GLN A 296 -8.65 -4.33 -9.25
C GLN A 296 -7.37 -3.50 -9.29
N VAL A 297 -6.19 -4.14 -9.35
CA VAL A 297 -4.90 -3.42 -9.43
C VAL A 297 -4.73 -2.72 -10.77
N LEU A 298 -5.07 -3.38 -11.89
CA LEU A 298 -4.99 -2.73 -13.21
C LEU A 298 -5.94 -1.53 -13.32
N SER A 299 -7.09 -1.56 -12.63
CA SER A 299 -8.05 -0.45 -12.60
C SER A 299 -7.58 0.77 -11.80
N LEU A 300 -6.43 0.70 -11.12
CA LEU A 300 -5.80 1.88 -10.51
C LEU A 300 -5.35 2.89 -11.57
N ASP A 301 -5.04 2.42 -12.78
CA ASP A 301 -4.78 3.28 -13.92
C ASP A 301 -6.09 3.66 -14.62
N ALA A 302 -6.50 4.92 -14.40
CA ALA A 302 -7.73 5.49 -14.95
C ALA A 302 -7.79 5.44 -16.49
N SER A 303 -6.64 5.36 -17.18
CA SER A 303 -6.59 5.38 -18.64
C SER A 303 -7.02 4.06 -19.30
N ILE A 304 -6.98 2.95 -18.55
CA ILE A 304 -7.27 1.59 -19.07
C ILE A 304 -8.52 0.93 -18.46
N VAL A 305 -9.26 1.63 -17.60
CA VAL A 305 -10.43 1.06 -16.88
C VAL A 305 -11.45 0.41 -17.82
N ASN A 306 -11.70 0.98 -19.00
CA ASN A 306 -12.65 0.42 -19.96
C ASN A 306 -12.17 -0.91 -20.56
N GLN A 307 -10.89 -1.00 -20.87
CA GLN A 307 -10.23 -2.20 -21.39
C GLN A 307 -10.21 -3.29 -20.32
N VAL A 308 -9.89 -2.93 -19.07
CA VAL A 308 -9.92 -3.84 -17.92
C VAL A 308 -11.34 -4.34 -17.65
N ASN A 309 -12.37 -3.49 -17.74
CA ASN A 309 -13.76 -3.91 -17.57
C ASN A 309 -14.21 -4.90 -18.64
N LYS A 310 -13.80 -4.68 -19.90
CA LYS A 310 -14.06 -5.64 -21.00
C LYS A 310 -13.35 -6.96 -20.75
N LEU A 311 -12.07 -6.92 -20.38
CA LEU A 311 -11.28 -8.10 -20.03
C LEU A 311 -11.89 -8.88 -18.86
N LYS A 312 -12.29 -8.18 -17.79
CA LYS A 312 -12.97 -8.76 -16.63
C LYS A 312 -14.25 -9.49 -17.07
N ARG A 313 -15.10 -8.87 -17.89
CA ARG A 313 -16.32 -9.50 -18.40
C ARG A 313 -16.02 -10.81 -19.14
N ASP A 314 -15.05 -10.79 -20.04
CA ASP A 314 -14.73 -11.96 -20.86
C ASP A 314 -14.06 -13.07 -20.02
N LEU A 315 -13.25 -12.73 -19.01
CA LEU A 315 -12.69 -13.67 -18.03
C LEU A 315 -13.74 -14.26 -17.08
N LEU A 316 -14.72 -13.47 -16.66
CA LEU A 316 -15.83 -13.95 -15.82
C LEU A 316 -16.67 -14.99 -16.57
N ARG A 317 -16.91 -14.80 -17.87
CA ARG A 317 -17.55 -15.82 -18.73
C ARG A 317 -16.75 -17.11 -18.80
N LEU A 318 -15.42 -17.04 -18.82
CA LEU A 318 -14.55 -18.24 -18.82
C LEU A 318 -14.70 -19.07 -17.53
N VAL A 319 -14.94 -18.41 -16.38
CA VAL A 319 -15.13 -19.08 -15.09
C VAL A 319 -16.60 -19.34 -14.74
N ASP A 320 -17.52 -19.09 -15.67
CA ASP A 320 -18.97 -19.28 -15.53
C ASP A 320 -19.60 -18.43 -14.42
N VAL A 321 -19.17 -17.17 -14.29
CA VAL A 321 -19.68 -16.19 -13.32
C VAL A 321 -20.30 -15.01 -14.06
N GLY A 322 -21.52 -14.61 -13.68
CA GLY A 322 -22.21 -13.47 -14.28
C GLY A 322 -21.57 -12.13 -13.89
N GLU A 323 -21.47 -11.18 -14.83
CA GLU A 323 -20.81 -9.89 -14.59
C GLU A 323 -21.48 -9.02 -13.51
N PHE A 324 -22.79 -9.22 -13.30
CA PHE A 324 -23.60 -8.52 -12.30
C PHE A 324 -23.85 -9.35 -11.03
N SER A 325 -23.22 -10.52 -10.91
CA SER A 325 -23.32 -11.31 -9.68
C SER A 325 -22.61 -10.58 -8.54
N GLU A 326 -23.10 -10.76 -7.31
CA GLU A 326 -22.39 -10.30 -6.11
C GLU A 326 -21.00 -10.92 -6.03
N ASP A 327 -20.89 -12.19 -6.44
CA ASP A 327 -19.64 -12.93 -6.57
C ASP A 327 -18.65 -12.31 -7.56
N ALA A 328 -19.04 -11.43 -8.48
CA ALA A 328 -18.12 -10.77 -9.41
C ALA A 328 -17.52 -9.47 -8.86
N GLN A 329 -18.07 -8.95 -7.77
CA GLN A 329 -17.60 -7.71 -7.16
C GLN A 329 -16.31 -7.96 -6.38
N PHE A 330 -15.37 -7.02 -6.48
CA PHE A 330 -14.14 -7.08 -5.68
C PHE A 330 -14.46 -6.55 -4.28
N CYS A 331 -14.09 -7.33 -3.27
CA CYS A 331 -14.05 -6.94 -1.87
C CYS A 331 -12.61 -7.14 -1.39
N ASP A 332 -12.05 -6.18 -0.65
CA ASP A 332 -10.71 -6.35 -0.04
C ASP A 332 -10.75 -7.59 0.86
N PRO A 333 -9.92 -8.64 0.61
CA PRO A 333 -9.93 -9.85 1.43
C PRO A 333 -9.39 -9.61 2.85
N CYS A 334 -8.69 -8.49 3.08
CA CYS A 334 -8.04 -8.14 4.32
C CYS A 334 -8.81 -7.06 5.11
N LYS A 335 -9.47 -7.44 6.21
CA LYS A 335 -9.89 -6.48 7.23
C LYS A 335 -8.66 -6.03 8.02
N SER A 336 -8.40 -4.73 8.01
CA SER A 336 -7.30 -4.12 8.77
C SER A 336 -7.68 -3.93 10.24
N TYR A 337 -6.71 -4.13 11.14
CA TYR A 337 -6.79 -3.69 12.52
C TYR A 337 -5.51 -2.98 12.92
N ILE A 338 -5.65 -1.68 13.18
CA ILE A 338 -4.53 -0.80 13.50
C ILE A 338 -4.45 -0.60 15.01
N LEU A 339 -3.34 -1.00 15.61
CA LEU A 339 -2.96 -0.58 16.95
C LEU A 339 -2.32 0.81 16.89
N PRO A 340 -2.96 1.84 17.50
CA PRO A 340 -2.44 3.19 17.43
C PRO A 340 -1.19 3.36 18.29
N GLU A 341 -0.24 4.14 17.79
CA GLU A 341 0.89 4.71 18.53
C GLU A 341 1.83 3.69 19.21
N VAL A 342 2.02 2.48 18.66
CA VAL A 342 2.95 1.47 19.19
C VAL A 342 4.39 2.04 19.25
N ILE A 343 5.00 1.95 20.43
CA ILE A 343 6.33 2.51 20.71
C ILE A 343 7.36 1.38 20.76
N CYS A 344 8.43 1.48 19.97
CA CYS A 344 9.55 0.56 20.05
C CYS A 344 10.34 0.75 21.35
N HIS A 345 10.56 -0.33 22.09
CA HIS A 345 11.31 -0.29 23.35
C HIS A 345 12.80 0.04 23.18
N HIS A 346 13.36 -0.24 21.99
CA HIS A 346 14.77 -0.04 21.68
C HIS A 346 15.08 1.40 21.24
N CYS A 347 14.34 1.93 20.25
CA CYS A 347 14.61 3.24 19.66
C CYS A 347 13.55 4.30 19.96
N ASN A 348 12.48 3.96 20.67
CA ASN A 348 11.35 4.84 21.02
C ASN A 348 10.60 5.43 19.81
N PHE A 349 10.81 4.86 18.63
CA PHE A 349 10.01 5.19 17.45
C PHE A 349 8.55 4.80 17.69
N CYS A 350 7.66 5.76 17.46
CA CYS A 350 6.22 5.63 17.66
C CYS A 350 5.53 5.57 16.30
N ARG A 351 4.74 4.53 16.07
CA ARG A 351 3.96 4.39 14.84
C ARG A 351 2.69 3.60 15.10
N ASP A 352 1.71 3.80 14.22
CA ASP A 352 0.60 2.88 14.12
C ASP A 352 1.10 1.54 13.52
N LEU A 353 0.60 0.43 14.05
CA LEU A 353 0.96 -0.93 13.65
C LEU A 353 -0.29 -1.61 13.11
N ASP A 354 -0.31 -1.95 11.82
CA ASP A 354 -1.43 -2.71 11.23
C ASP A 354 -1.15 -4.20 11.38
N LEU A 355 -1.85 -4.86 12.29
CA LEU A 355 -1.61 -6.26 12.62
C LEU A 355 -1.99 -7.25 11.51
N CYS A 356 -2.75 -6.79 10.51
CA CYS A 356 -3.21 -7.63 9.40
C CYS A 356 -2.46 -7.37 8.09
N LYS A 357 -1.92 -6.15 7.94
CA LYS A 357 -1.25 -5.72 6.70
C LYS A 357 0.26 -5.50 6.85
N ASP A 358 0.78 -5.23 8.05
CA ASP A 358 2.22 -5.06 8.23
C ASP A 358 2.94 -6.40 8.02
N PRO A 359 4.07 -6.40 7.29
CA PRO A 359 4.80 -7.62 6.97
C PRO A 359 5.36 -8.23 8.26
N ALA A 360 4.72 -9.30 8.73
CA ALA A 360 5.28 -10.13 9.77
C ALA A 360 6.22 -11.15 9.11
N VAL A 361 7.51 -11.08 9.42
CA VAL A 361 8.52 -11.95 8.79
C VAL A 361 8.46 -13.31 9.49
N SER A 362 8.09 -14.36 8.76
CA SER A 362 8.36 -15.74 9.15
C SER A 362 9.56 -16.24 8.36
N GLN A 363 10.70 -16.46 9.02
CA GLN A 363 11.77 -17.25 8.43
C GLN A 363 11.30 -18.72 8.50
N ASP A 364 10.92 -19.28 7.36
CA ASP A 364 10.71 -20.72 7.14
C ASP A 364 9.53 -21.41 7.85
N GLY A 365 8.34 -20.78 7.92
CA GLY A 365 7.04 -21.43 8.21
C GLY A 365 6.90 -22.16 9.56
N SER A 366 7.99 -22.26 10.31
CA SER A 366 8.17 -22.95 11.58
C SER A 366 8.29 -21.96 12.73
N VAL A 367 8.67 -20.71 12.44
CA VAL A 367 8.70 -19.59 13.38
C VAL A 367 7.43 -18.78 13.24
N LEU A 368 6.78 -18.50 14.38
CA LEU A 368 5.61 -17.62 14.43
C LEU A 368 5.93 -16.26 13.78
N PRO A 369 4.98 -15.67 13.04
CA PRO A 369 5.19 -14.39 12.39
C PRO A 369 5.45 -13.30 13.45
N GLN A 370 6.46 -12.45 13.22
CA GLN A 370 6.87 -11.41 14.16
C GLN A 370 6.83 -10.02 13.54
N TRP A 371 6.48 -9.02 14.34
CA TRP A 371 6.53 -7.61 13.92
C TRP A 371 7.85 -6.96 14.28
N PHE A 372 8.36 -6.13 13.38
CA PHE A 372 9.61 -5.41 13.56
C PHE A 372 9.40 -3.90 13.50
N CYS A 373 10.21 -3.18 14.27
CA CYS A 373 10.26 -1.73 14.24
C CYS A 373 10.79 -1.26 12.88
N SER A 374 10.03 -0.44 12.16
CA SER A 374 10.43 0.09 10.86
C SER A 374 11.68 0.98 10.90
N ASN A 375 12.07 1.48 12.08
CA ASN A 375 13.23 2.34 12.26
C ASN A 375 14.52 1.56 12.61
N CYS A 376 14.46 0.66 13.60
CA CYS A 376 15.66 -0.04 14.10
C CYS A 376 15.66 -1.55 13.87
N GLN A 377 14.62 -2.10 13.22
CA GLN A 377 14.44 -3.53 12.95
C GLN A 377 14.45 -4.43 14.19
N ALA A 378 14.30 -3.85 15.39
CA ALA A 378 14.12 -4.62 16.61
C ALA A 378 12.71 -5.22 16.64
N GLN A 379 12.59 -6.44 17.12
CA GLN A 379 11.32 -7.14 17.27
C GLN A 379 10.43 -6.42 18.30
N TYR A 380 9.14 -6.29 18.01
CA TYR A 380 8.17 -5.88 19.01
C TYR A 380 7.85 -7.05 19.95
N ASP A 381 7.63 -6.73 21.21
CA ASP A 381 7.21 -7.70 22.21
C ASP A 381 5.75 -8.13 21.97
N THR A 382 5.55 -9.43 21.70
CA THR A 382 4.25 -10.01 21.41
C THR A 382 3.31 -9.94 22.61
N GLU A 383 3.82 -10.13 23.84
CA GLU A 383 3.00 -10.07 25.06
C GLU A 383 2.43 -8.66 25.29
N SER A 384 3.27 -7.63 25.09
CA SER A 384 2.82 -6.23 25.12
C SER A 384 1.74 -5.93 24.08
N ILE A 385 1.85 -6.50 22.87
CA ILE A 385 0.85 -6.34 21.81
C ILE A 385 -0.44 -7.08 22.18
N GLU A 386 -0.34 -8.30 22.70
CA GLU A 386 -1.49 -9.09 23.16
C GLU A 386 -2.27 -8.35 24.24
N MET A 387 -1.59 -7.79 25.24
CA MET A 387 -2.26 -7.01 26.29
C MET A 387 -2.92 -5.76 25.74
N ALA A 388 -2.28 -5.06 24.79
CA ALA A 388 -2.89 -3.90 24.13
C ALA A 388 -4.15 -4.28 23.33
N LEU A 389 -4.20 -5.48 22.74
CA LEU A 389 -5.38 -6.00 22.07
C LEU A 389 -6.50 -6.37 23.04
N VAL A 390 -6.16 -6.96 24.19
CA VAL A 390 -7.14 -7.24 25.26
C VAL A 390 -7.77 -5.94 25.75
N GLU A 391 -6.97 -4.91 26.04
CA GLU A 391 -7.49 -3.60 26.41
C GLU A 391 -8.37 -2.99 25.31
N ALA A 392 -7.99 -3.17 24.04
CA ALA A 392 -8.76 -2.62 22.93
C ALA A 392 -10.10 -3.36 22.74
N LEU A 393 -10.13 -4.68 22.93
CA LEU A 393 -11.35 -5.48 22.97
C LEU A 393 -12.27 -5.03 24.11
N GLN A 394 -11.73 -4.84 25.32
CA GLN A 394 -12.48 -4.33 26.47
C GLN A 394 -13.05 -2.92 26.21
N LYS A 395 -12.27 -2.01 25.63
CA LYS A 395 -12.72 -0.67 25.23
C LYS A 395 -13.86 -0.75 24.19
N LYS A 396 -13.78 -1.68 23.25
CA LYS A 396 -14.86 -1.93 22.27
C LYS A 396 -16.12 -2.49 22.92
N LEU A 397 -15.98 -3.46 23.83
CA LEU A 397 -17.10 -4.00 24.59
C LEU A 397 -17.78 -2.91 25.42
N MET A 398 -17.01 -2.08 26.11
CA MET A 398 -17.54 -0.94 26.86
C MET A 398 -18.29 0.04 25.93
N SER A 399 -17.73 0.33 24.75
CA SER A 399 -18.38 1.20 23.76
C SER A 399 -19.70 0.61 23.25
N TYR A 400 -19.78 -0.71 23.06
CA TYR A 400 -21.02 -1.40 22.69
C TYR A 400 -22.06 -1.34 23.82
N THR A 401 -21.65 -1.51 25.07
CA THR A 401 -22.55 -1.45 26.24
C THR A 401 -23.09 -0.05 26.50
N LEU A 402 -22.26 0.98 26.30
CA LEU A 402 -22.60 2.39 26.54
C LEU A 402 -23.16 3.10 25.30
N GLN A 403 -23.41 2.38 24.21
CA GLN A 403 -23.88 2.99 22.97
C GLN A 403 -25.22 3.70 23.16
N ASP A 404 -25.42 4.77 22.41
CA ASP A 404 -26.72 5.41 22.31
C ASP A 404 -27.73 4.50 21.59
N LEU A 405 -29.01 4.71 21.86
CA LEU A 405 -30.10 4.15 21.09
C LEU A 405 -30.73 5.21 20.19
N GLU A 406 -31.07 4.83 18.97
CA GLU A 406 -31.63 5.72 17.95
C GLU A 406 -33.07 5.31 17.63
N CYS A 407 -33.99 6.27 17.54
CA CYS A 407 -35.35 6.00 17.11
C CYS A 407 -35.41 5.63 15.62
N SER A 408 -36.01 4.48 15.32
CA SER A 408 -36.26 3.98 13.96
C SER A 408 -36.99 4.98 13.03
N LYS A 409 -37.99 5.70 13.56
CA LYS A 409 -38.81 6.66 12.81
C LYS A 409 -38.17 8.05 12.67
N CYS A 410 -37.94 8.75 13.78
CA CYS A 410 -37.51 10.16 13.75
C CYS A 410 -35.99 10.36 13.79
N LYS A 411 -35.18 9.30 13.93
CA LYS A 411 -33.72 9.37 14.00
C LYS A 411 -33.16 10.15 15.21
N GLY A 412 -34.01 10.43 16.20
CA GLY A 412 -33.61 11.06 17.45
C GLY A 412 -32.93 10.08 18.41
N VAL A 413 -31.93 10.58 19.15
CA VAL A 413 -31.21 9.84 20.19
C VAL A 413 -32.08 9.68 21.44
N LYS A 414 -32.01 8.53 22.10
CA LYS A 414 -32.71 8.25 23.35
C LYS A 414 -32.03 8.99 24.52
N GLU A 415 -32.69 10.01 25.05
CA GLU A 415 -32.13 10.85 26.11
C GLU A 415 -32.36 10.32 27.54
N ALA A 416 -33.35 9.44 27.74
CA ALA A 416 -33.75 8.95 29.06
C ALA A 416 -33.75 7.43 29.10
N ASN A 417 -33.44 6.84 30.26
CA ASN A 417 -33.25 5.39 30.39
C ASN A 417 -34.57 4.59 30.34
N MET A 418 -35.60 5.07 31.04
CA MET A 418 -36.85 4.34 31.26
C MET A 418 -37.79 4.21 30.05
N PRO A 419 -37.90 5.19 29.13
CA PRO A 419 -38.82 5.08 27.99
C PRO A 419 -38.52 3.88 27.10
N ILE A 420 -39.54 3.05 26.85
CA ILE A 420 -39.46 1.90 25.95
C ILE A 420 -39.59 2.35 24.48
N TYR A 421 -40.41 3.37 24.24
CA TYR A 421 -40.67 3.94 22.92
C TYR A 421 -40.27 5.40 22.84
N CYS A 422 -39.96 5.86 21.63
CA CYS A 422 -39.75 7.28 21.36
C CYS A 422 -41.07 8.07 21.48
N ARG A 423 -40.97 9.39 21.69
CA ARG A 423 -42.11 10.32 21.69
C ARG A 423 -42.93 10.29 20.39
N CYS A 424 -42.32 9.89 19.28
CA CYS A 424 -42.99 9.68 17.99
C CYS A 424 -43.63 8.28 17.83
N ALA A 425 -43.73 7.50 18.91
CA ALA A 425 -44.17 6.12 18.91
C ALA A 425 -43.33 5.21 17.97
N GLY A 426 -42.03 5.49 17.85
CA GLY A 426 -41.06 4.63 17.16
C GLY A 426 -40.23 3.81 18.15
N ASP A 427 -39.82 2.62 17.71
CA ASP A 427 -38.90 1.76 18.47
C ASP A 427 -37.48 2.32 18.45
N PHE A 428 -36.73 2.02 19.52
CA PHE A 428 -35.31 2.34 19.63
C PHE A 428 -34.45 1.17 19.14
N ASN A 429 -33.50 1.46 18.27
CA ASN A 429 -32.54 0.51 17.73
C ASN A 429 -31.13 0.81 18.26
N LEU A 430 -30.28 -0.23 18.25
CA LEU A 430 -28.84 -0.09 18.47
C LEU A 430 -28.23 0.82 17.39
N THR A 431 -27.36 1.75 17.80
CA THR A 431 -26.54 2.54 16.87
C THR A 431 -25.39 1.71 16.29
N PHE A 432 -24.93 0.70 17.03
CA PHE A 432 -23.94 -0.28 16.62
C PHE A 432 -24.45 -1.71 16.86
N THR A 433 -24.70 -2.42 15.77
CA THR A 433 -25.39 -3.72 15.82
C THR A 433 -24.51 -4.82 16.40
N THR A 434 -25.15 -5.84 17.00
CA THR A 434 -24.47 -7.05 17.49
C THR A 434 -23.69 -7.75 16.39
N LYS A 435 -24.25 -7.84 15.17
CA LYS A 435 -23.56 -8.42 14.01
C LYS A 435 -22.24 -7.69 13.71
N SER A 436 -22.28 -6.36 13.68
CA SER A 436 -21.08 -5.55 13.44
C SER A 436 -20.04 -5.68 14.56
N PHE A 437 -20.47 -5.86 15.82
CA PHE A 437 -19.58 -6.15 16.93
C PHE A 437 -18.91 -7.53 16.77
N THR A 438 -19.68 -8.58 16.50
CA THR A 438 -19.16 -9.93 16.26
C THR A 438 -18.18 -9.96 15.10
N GLU A 439 -18.46 -9.27 13.99
CA GLU A 439 -17.54 -9.15 12.87
C GLU A 439 -16.22 -8.46 13.22
N GLN A 440 -16.22 -7.52 14.18
CA GLN A 440 -14.98 -6.92 14.69
C GLN A 440 -14.23 -7.89 15.60
N VAL A 441 -14.93 -8.60 16.49
CA VAL A 441 -14.34 -9.58 17.41
C VAL A 441 -13.68 -10.73 16.63
N GLU A 442 -14.24 -11.15 15.49
CA GLU A 442 -13.65 -12.20 14.67
C GLU A 442 -12.27 -11.79 14.11
N VAL A 443 -12.05 -10.51 13.82
CA VAL A 443 -10.72 -10.02 13.42
C VAL A 443 -9.72 -10.16 14.56
N PHE A 444 -10.11 -9.85 15.81
CA PHE A 444 -9.25 -10.11 16.97
C PHE A 444 -8.96 -11.61 17.12
N ARG A 445 -9.95 -12.46 16.89
CA ARG A 445 -9.82 -13.93 16.98
C ARG A 445 -8.83 -14.46 15.95
N ASN A 446 -8.91 -13.98 14.71
CA ASN A 446 -7.98 -14.34 13.64
C ASN A 446 -6.55 -13.87 13.92
N ILE A 447 -6.37 -12.64 14.41
CA ILE A 447 -5.06 -12.15 14.85
C ILE A 447 -4.54 -13.06 15.97
N ALA A 448 -5.34 -13.33 16.99
CA ALA A 448 -4.92 -14.10 18.14
C ALA A 448 -4.53 -15.54 17.76
N ALA A 449 -5.31 -16.18 16.89
CA ALA A 449 -5.00 -17.51 16.37
C ALA A 449 -3.72 -17.53 15.51
N HIS A 450 -3.55 -16.55 14.62
CA HIS A 450 -2.40 -16.49 13.71
C HIS A 450 -1.07 -16.21 14.44
N TYR A 451 -1.10 -15.41 15.51
CA TYR A 451 0.08 -15.04 16.29
C TYR A 451 0.22 -15.83 17.61
N ASN A 452 -0.64 -16.83 17.84
CA ASN A 452 -0.64 -17.69 19.03
C ASN A 452 -0.76 -16.92 20.37
N MET A 453 -1.72 -16.01 20.44
CA MET A 453 -2.04 -15.19 21.61
C MET A 453 -3.14 -15.86 22.46
N ASN A 454 -2.72 -16.71 23.40
CA ASN A 454 -3.64 -17.56 24.17
C ASN A 454 -4.56 -16.76 25.11
N PHE A 455 -4.04 -15.73 25.77
CA PHE A 455 -4.83 -14.95 26.73
C PHE A 455 -5.90 -14.12 26.02
N LEU A 456 -5.56 -13.56 24.85
CA LEU A 456 -6.53 -12.89 24.00
C LEU A 456 -7.60 -13.85 23.48
N LEU A 457 -7.23 -15.07 23.04
CA LEU A 457 -8.19 -16.09 22.60
C LEU A 457 -9.16 -16.46 23.72
N GLU A 458 -8.68 -16.77 24.92
CA GLU A 458 -9.53 -17.09 26.07
C GLU A 458 -10.49 -15.95 26.40
N THR A 459 -10.01 -14.70 26.35
CA THR A 459 -10.85 -13.52 26.58
C THR A 459 -11.95 -13.38 25.51
N ILE A 460 -11.61 -13.61 24.24
CA ILE A 460 -12.57 -13.55 23.13
C ILE A 460 -13.61 -14.66 23.25
N ASP A 461 -13.19 -15.90 23.48
CA ASP A 461 -14.09 -17.03 23.61
C ASP A 461 -15.04 -16.85 24.79
N TRP A 462 -14.57 -16.28 25.91
CA TRP A 462 -15.42 -15.88 27.02
C TRP A 462 -16.47 -14.84 26.60
N VAL A 463 -16.07 -13.75 25.93
CA VAL A 463 -17.00 -12.71 25.44
C VAL A 463 -18.04 -13.29 24.47
N LEU A 464 -17.64 -14.20 23.58
CA LEU A 464 -18.54 -14.84 22.62
C LEU A 464 -19.49 -15.83 23.32
N SER A 465 -19.00 -16.61 24.28
CA SER A 465 -19.83 -17.57 25.03
C SER A 465 -20.94 -16.92 25.85
N MET A 466 -20.73 -15.69 26.34
CA MET A 466 -21.76 -14.95 27.07
C MET A 466 -22.92 -14.47 26.19
N ASN A 467 -22.75 -14.49 24.87
CA ASN A 467 -23.74 -14.05 23.89
C ASN A 467 -24.36 -15.21 23.07
N ALA A 468 -23.99 -16.46 23.38
CA ALA A 468 -24.43 -17.67 22.66
C ALA A 468 -25.80 -18.19 23.12
#